data_AF-A0A948RUM0-F1
#
_entry.id   AF-A0A948RUM0-F1
#
_cell.length_a   1.000
_cell.length_b   1.000
_cell.length_c   1.000
_cell.angle_alpha   90.00
_cell.angle_beta   90.00
_cell.angle_gamma   90.00
#
_symmetry.space_group_name_H-M   'P 1'
#
loop_
_entity.id
_entity.type
_entity.pdbx_description
1 polymer ?
#
loop_
_entity_poly.entity_id
_entity_poly.type
_entity_poly.pdbx_seq_one_letter_code
_entity_poly.pdbx_strand_id
1 'polypeptide(L)'
;MKRFLFVQCLLAVWSLILFQGRVTAEEVTDLTQIPTSKIYSAWQDSLEKWADLSTSDQDAQTRAFFDAFKTADVMDRCTRESEGKQDDADLGGFINGKMQYSPLTARELAAILADLQVRMTCHKAITQYLAEHKEAYTPEERDILATALLELSDTCEYPISIRNQIEGGAASMAPQDEILERMKSYAEGPTDEIRFQGLMMISLSCDPRAADLLRSVMEGYRVRKEVPPARFLNIAGATLGPGGYDILLHFLEQTINTPQFMDALLGLVLTRDFRAVDQVIQAYFDGTTGIRDQTSRIEDQALRSYYFKLWHMGRTLEPVLIPALAGEDPERRVEALELLDRSSRYGVAANAAEVFQALQQLIERPDASSSQVLQCQQIIERLQAWEAEKALRNK
;
A
#
# COMPACT_ATOMS: atom_id res chain seq x y z
N MET A 1 71.03 -3.87 0.88
CA MET A 1 70.20 -2.66 1.07
C MET A 1 69.10 -2.43 0.01
N LYS A 2 68.97 -3.20 -1.09
CA LYS A 2 67.92 -2.95 -2.11
C LYS A 2 66.64 -3.80 -2.01
N ARG A 3 66.57 -4.80 -1.09
CA ARG A 3 65.38 -5.66 -0.92
C ARG A 3 64.42 -5.21 0.19
N PHE A 4 64.83 -4.30 1.07
CA PHE A 4 64.00 -3.83 2.19
C PHE A 4 63.06 -2.68 1.80
N LEU A 5 63.48 -1.82 0.87
CA LEU A 5 62.66 -0.73 0.32
C LEU A 5 61.52 -1.22 -0.58
N PHE A 6 61.68 -2.38 -1.23
CA PHE A 6 60.65 -2.92 -2.13
C PHE A 6 59.46 -3.52 -1.37
N VAL A 7 59.69 -4.09 -0.18
CA VAL A 7 58.64 -4.64 0.69
C VAL A 7 57.87 -3.52 1.41
N GLN A 8 58.53 -2.42 1.78
CA GLN A 8 57.83 -1.26 2.33
C GLN A 8 57.01 -0.50 1.28
N CYS A 9 57.47 -0.40 0.03
CA CYS A 9 56.65 0.14 -1.05
C CYS A 9 55.47 -0.78 -1.40
N LEU A 10 55.63 -2.10 -1.35
CA LEU A 10 54.53 -3.04 -1.57
C LEU A 10 53.49 -3.03 -0.44
N LEU A 11 53.91 -2.84 0.83
CA LEU A 11 52.99 -2.70 1.96
C LEU A 11 52.28 -1.34 1.99
N ALA A 12 52.94 -0.26 1.57
CA ALA A 12 52.31 1.05 1.37
C ALA A 12 51.31 1.04 0.19
N VAL A 13 51.63 0.32 -0.89
CA VAL A 13 50.71 0.17 -2.03
C VAL A 13 49.58 -0.81 -1.70
N TRP A 14 49.80 -1.85 -0.88
CA TRP A 14 48.71 -2.70 -0.37
C TRP A 14 47.80 -2.00 0.64
N SER A 15 48.33 -1.08 1.45
CA SER A 15 47.51 -0.24 2.33
C SER A 15 46.79 0.88 1.58
N LEU A 16 47.25 1.31 0.39
CA LEU A 16 46.45 2.16 -0.50
C LEU A 16 45.40 1.38 -1.31
N ILE A 17 45.65 0.12 -1.67
CA ILE A 17 44.72 -0.69 -2.49
C ILE A 17 43.61 -1.34 -1.65
N LEU A 18 43.85 -1.58 -0.34
CA LEU A 18 42.79 -1.97 0.61
C LEU A 18 41.97 -0.78 1.16
N PHE A 19 42.23 0.44 0.68
CA PHE A 19 41.54 1.69 1.05
C PHE A 19 40.58 2.17 -0.05
N GLN A 20 39.93 1.25 -0.75
CA GLN A 20 38.80 1.59 -1.61
C GLN A 20 37.58 1.92 -0.74
N GLY A 21 37.26 3.21 -0.64
CA GLY A 21 35.91 3.69 -0.35
C GLY A 21 35.53 3.97 1.10
N ARG A 22 36.48 4.25 2.00
CA ARG A 22 36.15 4.76 3.34
C ARG A 22 36.33 6.27 3.37
N VAL A 23 35.22 6.99 3.54
CA VAL A 23 35.21 8.37 4.05
C VAL A 23 36.14 8.41 5.26
N THR A 24 37.19 9.21 5.19
CA THR A 24 38.18 9.31 6.27
C THR A 24 37.55 9.98 7.49
N ALA A 25 38.03 9.70 8.71
CA ALA A 25 37.49 10.34 9.93
C ALA A 25 37.56 11.88 9.90
N GLU A 26 38.52 12.45 9.14
CA GLU A 26 38.59 13.89 8.87
C GLU A 26 37.45 14.37 7.96
N GLU A 27 37.11 13.64 6.89
CA GLU A 27 35.94 13.94 6.04
C GLU A 27 34.60 13.75 6.78
N VAL A 28 34.50 12.77 7.69
CA VAL A 28 33.30 12.55 8.53
C VAL A 28 33.01 13.75 9.45
N THR A 29 34.06 14.41 9.97
CA THR A 29 33.91 15.58 10.85
C THR A 29 33.50 16.84 10.09
N ASP A 30 33.78 16.88 8.77
CA ASP A 30 33.35 17.96 7.87
C ASP A 30 31.87 17.80 7.47
N LEU A 31 31.38 16.55 7.33
CA LEU A 31 29.99 16.26 6.99
C LEU A 31 28.99 16.71 8.07
N THR A 32 29.30 16.52 9.35
CA THR A 32 28.40 16.91 10.45
C THR A 32 28.25 18.43 10.61
N GLN A 33 29.17 19.22 10.02
CA GLN A 33 29.13 20.68 10.01
C GLN A 33 28.28 21.28 8.89
N ILE A 34 27.83 20.47 7.92
CA ILE A 34 27.00 20.94 6.81
C ILE A 34 25.67 21.48 7.36
N PRO A 35 25.25 22.72 7.04
CA PRO A 35 23.95 23.26 7.46
C PRO A 35 22.78 22.36 7.03
N THR A 36 21.73 22.29 7.84
CA THR A 36 20.54 21.48 7.54
C THR A 36 19.94 21.82 6.17
N SER A 37 19.88 23.11 5.83
CA SER A 37 19.38 23.62 4.55
C SER A 37 20.24 23.26 3.32
N LYS A 38 21.35 22.52 3.51
CA LYS A 38 22.24 22.09 2.43
C LYS A 38 22.59 20.61 2.46
N ILE A 39 22.20 19.89 3.52
CA ILE A 39 22.67 18.51 3.73
C ILE A 39 22.14 17.56 2.66
N TYR A 40 20.87 17.73 2.28
CA TYR A 40 20.27 16.92 1.24
C TYR A 40 20.86 17.21 -0.14
N SER A 41 21.05 18.49 -0.49
CA SER A 41 21.74 18.87 -1.72
C SER A 41 23.19 18.39 -1.75
N ALA A 42 23.90 18.44 -0.62
CA ALA A 42 25.27 17.93 -0.53
C ALA A 42 25.34 16.41 -0.76
N TRP A 43 24.32 15.66 -0.32
CA TRP A 43 24.18 14.25 -0.65
C TRP A 43 23.89 14.05 -2.15
N GLN A 44 22.96 14.81 -2.74
CA GLN A 44 22.65 14.75 -4.17
C GLN A 44 23.86 15.05 -5.05
N ASP A 45 24.62 16.10 -4.71
CA ASP A 45 25.88 16.45 -5.40
C ASP A 45 26.93 15.33 -5.28
N SER A 46 26.89 14.58 -4.18
CA SER A 46 27.76 13.42 -3.98
C SER A 46 27.35 12.23 -4.86
N LEU A 47 26.05 11.99 -5.04
CA LEU A 47 25.54 10.98 -5.97
C LEU A 47 26.01 11.25 -7.41
N GLU A 48 26.02 12.51 -7.86
CA GLU A 48 26.53 12.87 -9.18
C GLU A 48 28.01 12.55 -9.34
N LYS A 49 28.82 12.78 -8.29
CA LYS A 49 30.25 12.43 -8.28
C LYS A 49 30.49 10.93 -8.26
N TRP A 50 29.54 10.16 -7.77
CA TRP A 50 29.59 8.70 -7.71
C TRP A 50 28.94 8.04 -8.92
N ALA A 51 28.50 8.80 -9.93
CA ALA A 51 27.77 8.27 -11.08
C ALA A 51 28.54 7.19 -11.86
N ASP A 52 29.88 7.26 -11.89
CA ASP A 52 30.74 6.28 -12.56
C ASP A 52 31.03 5.01 -11.72
N LEU A 53 30.61 4.99 -10.44
CA LEU A 53 30.76 3.83 -9.57
C LEU A 53 29.73 2.74 -9.88
N SER A 54 30.03 1.49 -9.50
CA SER A 54 29.04 0.42 -9.54
C SER A 54 27.90 0.71 -8.55
N THR A 55 26.70 0.15 -8.78
CA THR A 55 25.56 0.32 -7.85
C THR A 55 25.90 -0.09 -6.42
N SER A 56 26.67 -1.18 -6.25
CA SER A 56 27.11 -1.64 -4.93
C SER A 56 28.05 -0.63 -4.24
N ASP A 57 28.91 0.04 -5.00
CA ASP A 57 29.84 1.03 -4.47
C ASP A 57 29.11 2.35 -4.17
N GLN A 58 28.16 2.76 -5.02
CA GLN A 58 27.28 3.90 -4.75
C GLN A 58 26.48 3.71 -3.46
N ASP A 59 25.92 2.51 -3.25
CA ASP A 59 25.24 2.15 -2.01
C ASP A 59 26.20 2.22 -0.82
N ALA A 60 27.42 1.67 -0.95
CA ALA A 60 28.41 1.71 0.13
C ALA A 60 28.82 3.14 0.49
N GLN A 61 29.03 4.02 -0.50
CA GLN A 61 29.34 5.44 -0.28
C GLN A 61 28.15 6.17 0.37
N THR A 62 26.93 5.88 -0.08
CA THR A 62 25.73 6.47 0.50
C THR A 62 25.55 6.06 1.97
N ARG A 63 25.78 4.78 2.31
CA ARG A 63 25.77 4.34 3.70
C ARG A 63 26.83 5.05 4.53
N ALA A 64 28.05 5.16 4.02
CA ALA A 64 29.13 5.85 4.72
C ALA A 64 28.81 7.33 4.98
N PHE A 65 28.17 8.01 4.02
CA PHE A 65 27.69 9.38 4.20
C PHE A 65 26.68 9.48 5.35
N PHE A 66 25.66 8.62 5.40
CA PHE A 66 24.65 8.66 6.46
C PHE A 66 25.12 8.08 7.80
N ASP A 67 26.09 7.17 7.81
CA ASP A 67 26.71 6.59 9.01
C ASP A 67 27.50 7.62 9.82
N ALA A 68 27.94 8.71 9.16
CA ALA A 68 28.59 9.85 9.79
C ALA A 68 27.67 10.55 10.81
N PHE A 69 26.37 10.59 10.55
CA PHE A 69 25.38 11.26 11.39
C PHE A 69 24.83 10.28 12.44
N LYS A 70 25.21 10.49 13.70
CA LYS A 70 24.69 9.72 14.84
C LYS A 70 23.34 10.27 15.27
N THR A 71 22.65 9.52 16.12
CA THR A 71 21.31 9.88 16.63
C THR A 71 21.27 11.28 17.24
N ALA A 72 22.32 11.71 17.94
CA ALA A 72 22.42 13.06 18.48
C ALA A 72 22.46 14.14 17.37
N ASP A 73 23.17 13.89 16.26
CA ASP A 73 23.24 14.81 15.12
C ASP A 73 21.89 14.89 14.39
N VAL A 74 21.20 13.75 14.26
CA VAL A 74 19.85 13.70 13.69
C VAL A 74 18.87 14.47 14.56
N MET A 75 18.92 14.27 15.89
CA MET A 75 18.07 14.98 16.85
C MET A 75 18.30 16.49 16.78
N ASP A 76 19.55 16.95 16.86
CA ASP A 76 19.90 18.37 16.79
C ASP A 76 19.38 19.02 15.50
N ARG A 77 19.48 18.33 14.36
CA ARG A 77 18.94 18.85 13.09
C ARG A 77 17.41 18.92 13.07
N CYS A 78 16.77 17.95 13.72
CA CYS A 78 15.31 17.87 13.81
C CYS A 78 14.72 18.92 14.77
N THR A 79 15.46 19.40 15.77
CA THR A 79 14.98 20.40 16.74
C THR A 79 15.34 21.85 16.40
N ARG A 80 16.28 22.08 15.46
CA ARG A 80 16.61 23.43 14.96
C ARG A 80 15.41 24.10 14.30
N GLU A 81 15.29 25.41 14.53
CA GLU A 81 14.29 26.25 13.86
C GLU A 81 14.44 26.18 12.34
N SER A 82 13.32 26.11 11.65
CA SER A 82 13.29 26.08 10.18
C SER A 82 13.66 27.45 9.61
N GLU A 83 14.60 27.47 8.67
CA GLU A 83 14.94 28.68 7.90
C GLU A 83 13.95 28.93 6.73
N GLY A 84 12.97 28.03 6.54
CA GLY A 84 11.93 28.15 5.53
C GLY A 84 11.55 26.82 4.89
N LYS A 85 10.62 26.86 3.93
CA LYS A 85 10.05 25.65 3.30
C LYS A 85 11.10 24.75 2.63
N GLN A 86 12.16 25.34 2.08
CA GLN A 86 13.23 24.57 1.45
C GLN A 86 14.03 23.78 2.49
N ASP A 87 14.34 24.39 3.64
CA ASP A 87 15.03 23.71 4.75
C ASP A 87 14.22 22.52 5.28
N ASP A 88 12.89 22.67 5.41
CA ASP A 88 12.03 21.54 5.80
C ASP A 88 12.02 20.42 4.74
N ALA A 89 12.03 20.76 3.45
CA ALA A 89 12.09 19.79 2.37
C ALA A 89 13.42 19.02 2.38
N ASP A 90 14.54 19.73 2.56
CA ASP A 90 15.87 19.15 2.63
C ASP A 90 16.04 18.30 3.90
N LEU A 91 15.52 18.74 5.04
CA LEU A 91 15.47 17.91 6.25
C LEU A 91 14.67 16.63 6.03
N GLY A 92 13.48 16.72 5.42
CA GLY A 92 12.66 15.54 5.11
C GLY A 92 13.40 14.55 4.19
N GLY A 93 14.07 15.07 3.15
CA GLY A 93 14.90 14.27 2.25
C GLY A 93 16.09 13.61 2.98
N PHE A 94 16.73 14.34 3.89
CA PHE A 94 17.81 13.82 4.74
C PHE A 94 17.34 12.69 5.65
N ILE A 95 16.20 12.85 6.35
CA ILE A 95 15.66 11.81 7.23
C ILE A 95 15.30 10.57 6.42
N ASN A 96 14.65 10.72 5.27
CA ASN A 96 14.32 9.58 4.41
C ASN A 96 15.60 8.86 3.93
N GLY A 97 16.62 9.59 3.49
CA GLY A 97 17.91 9.01 3.11
C GLY A 97 18.61 8.31 4.28
N LYS A 98 18.63 8.94 5.46
CA LYS A 98 19.19 8.35 6.68
C LYS A 98 18.51 7.02 7.00
N MET A 99 17.18 6.99 6.99
CA MET A 99 16.41 5.79 7.30
C MET A 99 16.56 4.69 6.23
N GLN A 100 16.68 5.05 4.96
CA GLN A 100 16.84 4.09 3.87
C GLN A 100 18.22 3.41 3.88
N TYR A 101 19.29 4.16 4.11
CA TYR A 101 20.66 3.67 3.92
C TYR A 101 21.37 3.34 5.23
N SER A 102 21.05 4.02 6.33
CA SER A 102 21.66 3.81 7.65
C SER A 102 20.57 3.92 8.73
N PRO A 103 19.61 2.98 8.74
CA PRO A 103 18.44 3.03 9.62
C PRO A 103 18.85 3.10 11.08
N LEU A 104 18.14 3.93 11.83
CA LEU A 104 18.27 4.04 13.28
C LEU A 104 17.63 2.85 13.95
N THR A 105 18.12 2.48 15.13
CA THR A 105 17.50 1.44 15.95
C THR A 105 16.13 1.90 16.47
N ALA A 106 15.26 0.97 16.85
CA ALA A 106 13.94 1.29 17.38
C ALA A 106 14.00 2.22 18.61
N ARG A 107 15.00 2.06 19.48
CA ARG A 107 15.20 2.94 20.65
C ARG A 107 15.62 4.35 20.27
N GLU A 108 16.47 4.48 19.26
CA GLU A 108 16.90 5.80 18.77
C GLU A 108 15.74 6.54 18.12
N LEU A 109 14.91 5.85 17.34
CA LEU A 109 13.69 6.41 16.76
C LEU A 109 12.66 6.80 17.81
N ALA A 110 12.43 5.94 18.80
CA ALA A 110 11.54 6.24 19.91
C ALA A 110 12.00 7.48 20.68
N ALA A 111 13.31 7.64 20.91
CA ALA A 111 13.87 8.83 21.53
C ALA A 111 13.62 10.11 20.69
N ILE A 112 13.69 10.01 19.36
CA ILE A 112 13.38 11.13 18.46
C ILE A 112 11.88 11.46 18.49
N LEU A 113 11.02 10.45 18.43
CA LEU A 113 9.56 10.62 18.45
C LEU A 113 9.05 11.19 19.78
N ALA A 114 9.75 10.92 20.89
CA ALA A 114 9.39 11.43 22.22
C ALA A 114 9.78 12.91 22.45
N ASP A 115 10.61 13.50 21.60
CA ASP A 115 11.08 14.89 21.77
C ASP A 115 10.10 15.87 21.11
N LEU A 116 9.40 16.66 21.92
CA LEU A 116 8.41 17.65 21.46
C LEU A 116 9.03 18.83 20.70
N GLN A 117 10.34 19.03 20.78
CA GLN A 117 11.04 20.05 20.01
C GLN A 117 11.31 19.59 18.58
N VAL A 118 11.19 18.30 18.29
CA VAL A 118 11.39 17.76 16.95
C VAL A 118 10.30 18.27 16.02
N ARG A 119 10.75 18.83 14.89
CA ARG A 119 9.86 19.37 13.86
C ARG A 119 8.94 18.28 13.30
N MET A 120 7.70 18.67 13.03
CA MET A 120 6.67 17.82 12.43
C MET A 120 7.15 17.10 11.16
N THR A 121 8.00 17.74 10.35
CA THR A 121 8.55 17.13 9.13
C THR A 121 9.40 15.88 9.42
N CYS A 122 10.19 15.87 10.50
CA CYS A 122 10.93 14.69 10.93
C CYS A 122 9.99 13.59 11.39
N HIS A 123 9.02 13.90 12.26
CA HIS A 123 8.03 12.93 12.71
C HIS A 123 7.23 12.31 11.57
N LYS A 124 6.83 13.13 10.59
CA LYS A 124 6.13 12.64 9.39
C LYS A 124 7.01 11.69 8.57
N ALA A 125 8.27 12.06 8.31
CA ALA A 125 9.21 11.22 7.57
C ALA A 125 9.48 9.88 8.28
N ILE A 126 9.69 9.91 9.60
CA ILE A 126 9.88 8.71 10.42
C ILE A 126 8.62 7.83 10.38
N THR A 127 7.44 8.41 10.61
CA THR A 127 6.17 7.67 10.58
C THR A 127 5.93 7.00 9.23
N GLN A 128 6.20 7.71 8.12
CA GLN A 128 6.07 7.15 6.78
C GLN A 128 7.06 5.99 6.55
N TYR A 129 8.34 6.17 6.90
CA TYR A 129 9.34 5.12 6.79
C TYR A 129 8.93 3.87 7.56
N LEU A 130 8.48 4.05 8.80
CA LEU A 130 8.05 2.98 9.69
C LEU A 130 6.85 2.21 9.10
N ALA A 131 5.87 2.89 8.51
CA ALA A 131 4.74 2.23 7.85
C ALA A 131 5.17 1.32 6.68
N GLU A 132 6.20 1.71 5.94
CA GLU A 132 6.71 0.98 4.78
C GLU A 132 7.71 -0.14 5.16
N HIS A 133 8.45 0.03 6.27
CA HIS A 133 9.59 -0.82 6.64
C HIS A 133 9.44 -1.50 8.01
N LYS A 134 8.21 -1.65 8.53
CA LYS A 134 7.96 -2.30 9.82
C LYS A 134 8.58 -3.70 9.95
N GLU A 135 8.71 -4.43 8.83
CA GLU A 135 9.31 -5.76 8.80
C GLU A 135 10.82 -5.78 9.09
N ALA A 136 11.50 -4.62 9.07
CA ALA A 136 12.89 -4.49 9.45
C ALA A 136 13.13 -4.58 10.98
N TYR A 137 12.08 -4.46 11.79
CA TYR A 137 12.16 -4.44 13.25
C TYR A 137 11.61 -5.73 13.88
N THR A 138 12.21 -6.17 14.99
CA THR A 138 11.68 -7.32 15.75
C THR A 138 10.33 -6.97 16.41
N PRO A 139 9.53 -7.96 16.83
CA PRO A 139 8.28 -7.68 17.55
C PRO A 139 8.46 -6.77 18.78
N GLU A 140 9.51 -7.00 19.58
CA GLU A 140 9.81 -6.18 20.77
C GLU A 140 10.22 -4.75 20.41
N GLU A 141 10.91 -4.57 19.29
CA GLU A 141 11.25 -3.26 18.76
C GLU A 141 10.03 -2.50 18.23
N ARG A 142 9.11 -3.21 17.58
CA ARG A 142 7.83 -2.64 17.13
C ARG A 142 6.96 -2.19 18.29
N ASP A 143 6.96 -2.92 19.42
CA ASP A 143 6.26 -2.49 20.64
C ASP A 143 6.77 -1.14 21.13
N ILE A 144 8.10 -0.96 21.20
CA ILE A 144 8.73 0.31 21.61
C ILE A 144 8.31 1.45 20.68
N LEU A 145 8.33 1.21 19.36
CA LEU A 145 7.95 2.19 18.35
C LEU A 145 6.47 2.53 18.39
N ALA A 146 5.59 1.54 18.61
CA ALA A 146 4.16 1.75 18.72
C ALA A 146 3.83 2.65 19.92
N THR A 147 4.45 2.39 21.08
CA THR A 147 4.30 3.24 22.27
C THR A 147 4.78 4.66 22.00
N ALA A 148 5.96 4.84 21.39
CA ALA A 148 6.47 6.17 21.07
C ALA A 148 5.56 6.95 20.08
N LEU A 149 4.96 6.26 19.10
CA LEU A 149 3.99 6.86 18.18
C LEU A 149 2.70 7.26 18.89
N LEU A 150 2.19 6.45 19.83
CA LEU A 150 1.02 6.80 20.63
C LEU A 150 1.29 8.00 21.53
N GLU A 151 2.41 7.99 22.26
CA GLU A 151 2.83 9.12 23.09
C GLU A 151 2.92 10.40 22.25
N LEU A 152 3.57 10.33 21.08
CA LEU A 152 3.65 11.45 20.15
C LEU A 152 2.26 11.97 19.72
N SER A 153 1.31 11.06 19.46
CA SER A 153 -0.06 11.44 19.07
C SER A 153 -0.84 12.14 20.19
N ASP A 154 -0.48 11.88 21.45
CA ASP A 154 -1.11 12.49 22.63
C ASP A 154 -0.50 13.83 22.99
N THR A 155 0.82 13.96 22.83
CA THR A 155 1.57 15.12 23.30
C THR A 155 1.64 16.25 22.28
N CYS A 156 1.58 15.95 20.98
CA CYS A 156 1.74 16.93 19.92
C CYS A 156 0.40 17.34 19.28
N GLU A 157 0.16 18.65 19.20
CA GLU A 157 -0.98 19.22 18.46
C GLU A 157 -0.71 19.22 16.95
N TYR A 158 -0.92 18.08 16.30
CA TYR A 158 -0.81 17.97 14.84
C TYR A 158 -2.14 18.13 14.09
N PRO A 159 -2.10 18.57 12.82
CA PRO A 159 -3.24 18.46 11.93
C PRO A 159 -3.77 17.02 11.93
N ILE A 160 -5.10 16.87 11.88
CA ILE A 160 -5.79 15.57 11.93
C ILE A 160 -5.18 14.57 10.93
N SER A 161 -4.83 15.01 9.74
CA SER A 161 -4.23 14.14 8.72
C SER A 161 -2.90 13.52 9.14
N ILE A 162 -2.06 14.24 9.89
CA ILE A 162 -0.77 13.75 10.39
C ILE A 162 -0.99 12.88 11.62
N ARG A 163 -1.86 13.30 12.55
CA ARG A 163 -2.23 12.48 13.71
C ARG A 163 -2.75 11.11 13.29
N ASN A 164 -3.63 11.05 12.28
CA ASN A 164 -4.17 9.80 11.75
C ASN A 164 -3.07 8.88 11.17
N GLN A 165 -2.02 9.46 10.57
CA GLN A 165 -0.88 8.69 10.07
C GLN A 165 -0.06 8.11 11.23
N ILE A 166 0.16 8.89 12.28
CA ILE A 166 0.91 8.46 13.47
C ILE A 166 0.18 7.32 14.18
N GLU A 167 -1.11 7.49 14.47
CA GLU A 167 -1.91 6.47 15.17
C GLU A 167 -2.14 5.22 14.29
N GLY A 168 -2.33 5.39 12.98
CA GLY A 168 -2.34 4.27 12.04
C GLY A 168 -0.99 3.54 11.96
N GLY A 169 0.11 4.29 12.05
CA GLY A 169 1.46 3.76 12.20
C GLY A 169 1.59 2.90 13.45
N ALA A 170 1.16 3.43 14.61
CA ALA A 170 1.17 2.69 15.88
C ALA A 170 0.37 1.38 15.77
N ALA A 171 -0.85 1.46 15.22
CA ALA A 171 -1.71 0.31 14.97
C ALA A 171 -1.05 -0.78 14.12
N SER A 172 -0.25 -0.39 13.14
CA SER A 172 0.42 -1.32 12.22
C SER A 172 1.67 -1.99 12.81
N MET A 173 2.19 -1.46 13.93
CA MET A 173 3.42 -1.91 14.58
C MET A 173 3.18 -3.03 15.56
N ALA A 174 2.27 -2.83 16.52
CA ALA A 174 2.11 -3.71 17.66
C ALA A 174 0.65 -3.95 18.08
N PRO A 175 0.31 -5.16 18.58
CA PRO A 175 -1.03 -5.49 19.07
C PRO A 175 -1.24 -5.05 20.53
N GLN A 176 -1.07 -3.75 20.82
CA GLN A 176 -1.21 -3.22 22.18
C GLN A 176 -2.68 -2.96 22.55
N ASP A 177 -3.04 -3.23 23.81
CA ASP A 177 -4.41 -3.04 24.31
C ASP A 177 -4.86 -1.56 24.24
N GLU A 178 -3.96 -0.63 24.55
CA GLU A 178 -4.24 0.82 24.48
C GLU A 178 -4.62 1.26 23.05
N ILE A 179 -3.97 0.68 22.04
CA ILE A 179 -4.30 0.94 20.63
C ILE A 179 -5.69 0.38 20.31
N LEU A 180 -5.98 -0.84 20.74
CA LEU A 180 -7.26 -1.49 20.49
C LEU A 180 -8.42 -0.73 21.16
N GLU A 181 -8.19 -0.20 22.38
CA GLU A 181 -9.15 0.66 23.07
C GLU A 181 -9.42 1.96 22.31
N ARG A 182 -8.37 2.60 21.75
CA ARG A 182 -8.54 3.78 20.89
C ARG A 182 -9.31 3.47 19.61
N MET A 183 -8.95 2.38 18.93
CA MET A 183 -9.67 1.93 17.73
C MET A 183 -11.16 1.79 18.00
N LYS A 184 -11.51 1.15 19.12
CA LYS A 184 -12.89 0.97 19.54
C LYS A 184 -13.55 2.31 19.84
N SER A 185 -12.92 3.15 20.67
CA SER A 185 -13.46 4.47 21.03
C SER A 185 -13.71 5.35 19.81
N TYR A 186 -12.81 5.32 18.82
CA TYR A 186 -12.97 6.10 17.59
C TYR A 186 -14.03 5.50 16.68
N ALA A 187 -14.05 4.18 16.50
CA ALA A 187 -15.06 3.51 15.66
C ALA A 187 -16.49 3.69 16.20
N GLU A 188 -16.65 3.90 17.52
CA GLU A 188 -17.91 4.23 18.19
C GLU A 188 -18.11 5.75 18.36
N GLY A 189 -17.22 6.56 17.79
CA GLY A 189 -17.15 8.01 17.99
C GLY A 189 -18.39 8.78 17.51
N PRO A 190 -18.52 10.06 17.91
CA PRO A 190 -19.72 10.86 17.65
C PRO A 190 -19.82 11.39 16.21
N THR A 191 -18.70 11.53 15.49
CA THR A 191 -18.66 12.05 14.11
C THR A 191 -18.12 11.03 13.13
N ASP A 192 -18.48 11.17 11.85
CA ASP A 192 -18.02 10.26 10.81
C ASP A 192 -16.52 10.35 10.56
N GLU A 193 -15.88 11.52 10.78
CA GLU A 193 -14.43 11.65 10.68
C GLU A 193 -13.70 10.83 11.75
N ILE A 194 -14.18 10.86 13.00
CA ILE A 194 -13.60 10.09 14.10
C ILE A 194 -13.84 8.59 13.86
N ARG A 195 -15.04 8.20 13.43
CA ARG A 195 -15.34 6.81 13.08
C ARG A 195 -14.45 6.31 11.95
N PHE A 196 -14.24 7.14 10.93
CA PHE A 196 -13.37 6.80 9.81
C PHE A 196 -11.92 6.60 10.26
N GLN A 197 -11.42 7.43 11.18
CA GLN A 197 -10.10 7.25 11.79
C GLN A 197 -9.99 5.91 12.54
N GLY A 198 -11.00 5.57 13.36
CA GLY A 198 -11.05 4.27 14.03
C GLY A 198 -11.00 3.09 13.05
N LEU A 199 -11.77 3.17 11.97
CA LEU A 199 -11.76 2.14 10.92
C LEU A 199 -10.44 2.06 10.14
N MET A 200 -9.80 3.20 9.87
CA MET A 200 -8.47 3.23 9.26
C MET A 200 -7.43 2.56 10.16
N MET A 201 -7.44 2.86 11.46
CA MET A 201 -6.58 2.19 12.44
C MET A 201 -6.83 0.68 12.45
N ILE A 202 -8.09 0.25 12.49
CA ILE A 202 -8.46 -1.18 12.43
C ILE A 202 -7.93 -1.83 11.14
N SER A 203 -8.08 -1.18 9.99
CA SER A 203 -7.65 -1.71 8.70
C SER A 203 -6.13 -1.88 8.57
N LEU A 204 -5.37 -1.02 9.25
CA LEU A 204 -3.91 -1.04 9.26
C LEU A 204 -3.34 -1.93 10.37
N SER A 205 -4.19 -2.38 11.30
CA SER A 205 -3.75 -3.04 12.52
C SER A 205 -3.05 -4.37 12.24
N CYS A 206 -1.99 -4.65 12.98
CA CYS A 206 -1.41 -5.98 13.06
C CYS A 206 -2.08 -6.85 14.14
N ASP A 207 -3.00 -6.30 14.95
CA ASP A 207 -3.69 -7.03 16.00
C ASP A 207 -4.77 -7.96 15.39
N PRO A 208 -4.72 -9.27 15.64
CA PRO A 208 -5.73 -10.20 15.13
C PRO A 208 -7.15 -9.89 15.63
N ARG A 209 -7.29 -9.22 16.78
CA ARG A 209 -8.58 -8.81 17.37
C ARG A 209 -9.22 -7.65 16.62
N ALA A 210 -8.46 -6.91 15.80
CA ALA A 210 -8.98 -5.77 15.05
C ALA A 210 -10.08 -6.18 14.05
N ALA A 211 -9.97 -7.38 13.45
CA ALA A 211 -10.99 -7.92 12.57
C ALA A 211 -12.32 -8.20 13.32
N ASP A 212 -12.25 -8.73 14.54
CA ASP A 212 -13.44 -8.96 15.38
C ASP A 212 -14.07 -7.63 15.82
N LEU A 213 -13.26 -6.62 16.11
CA LEU A 213 -13.74 -5.26 16.38
C LEU A 213 -14.45 -4.68 15.16
N LEU A 214 -13.88 -4.77 13.96
CA LEU A 214 -14.53 -4.33 12.73
C LEU A 214 -15.85 -5.04 12.50
N ARG A 215 -15.89 -6.35 12.71
CA ARG A 215 -17.11 -7.14 12.63
C ARG A 215 -18.19 -6.62 13.58
N SER A 216 -17.81 -6.36 14.84
CA SER A 216 -18.72 -5.79 15.85
C SER A 216 -19.25 -4.42 15.45
N VAL A 217 -18.40 -3.55 14.91
CA VAL A 217 -18.79 -2.21 14.43
C VAL A 217 -19.81 -2.32 13.29
N MET A 218 -19.54 -3.17 12.30
CA MET A 218 -20.45 -3.40 11.16
C MET A 218 -21.76 -4.05 11.61
N GLU A 219 -21.72 -4.99 12.55
CA GLU A 219 -22.92 -5.58 13.14
C GLU A 219 -23.76 -4.54 13.88
N GLY A 220 -23.11 -3.57 14.55
CA GLY A 220 -23.79 -2.43 15.17
C GLY A 220 -24.60 -1.60 14.17
N TYR A 221 -24.04 -1.31 12.99
CA TYR A 221 -24.76 -0.65 11.90
C TYR A 221 -25.95 -1.46 11.41
N ARG A 222 -25.76 -2.78 11.24
CA ARG A 222 -26.83 -3.71 10.85
C ARG A 222 -27.96 -3.71 11.88
N VAL A 223 -27.67 -3.80 13.17
CA VAL A 223 -28.67 -3.79 14.25
C VAL A 223 -29.46 -2.47 14.27
N ARG A 224 -28.79 -1.34 14.03
CA ARG A 224 -29.44 -0.01 13.92
C ARG A 224 -30.18 0.22 12.61
N LYS A 225 -30.05 -0.70 11.63
CA LYS A 225 -30.57 -0.55 10.25
C LYS A 225 -30.06 0.72 9.56
N GLU A 226 -28.81 1.07 9.86
CA GLU A 226 -28.12 2.20 9.27
C GLU A 226 -27.14 1.68 8.22
N VAL A 227 -27.21 2.23 7.00
CA VAL A 227 -26.22 1.93 5.96
C VAL A 227 -24.93 2.71 6.28
N PRO A 228 -23.78 2.03 6.49
CA PRO A 228 -22.51 2.71 6.71
C PRO A 228 -22.10 3.56 5.50
N PRO A 229 -21.29 4.61 5.70
CA PRO A 229 -20.66 5.32 4.59
C PRO A 229 -19.91 4.36 3.64
N ALA A 230 -19.91 4.67 2.34
CA ALA A 230 -19.25 3.86 1.30
C ALA A 230 -17.82 3.43 1.63
N ARG A 231 -17.02 4.35 2.19
CA ARG A 231 -15.63 4.06 2.58
C ARG A 231 -15.53 2.99 3.66
N PHE A 232 -16.53 2.91 4.55
CA PHE A 232 -16.55 1.96 5.66
C PHE A 232 -16.84 0.56 5.13
N LEU A 233 -17.79 0.45 4.20
CA LEU A 233 -18.11 -0.80 3.49
C LEU A 233 -16.88 -1.33 2.75
N ASN A 234 -16.12 -0.46 2.08
CA ASN A 234 -14.90 -0.86 1.37
C ASN A 234 -13.79 -1.33 2.31
N ILE A 235 -13.55 -0.62 3.41
CA ILE A 235 -12.59 -1.04 4.45
C ILE A 235 -13.01 -2.38 5.03
N ALA A 236 -14.29 -2.53 5.40
CA ALA A 236 -14.80 -3.76 5.96
C ALA A 236 -14.63 -4.95 5.00
N GLY A 237 -14.91 -4.76 3.71
CA GLY A 237 -14.70 -5.78 2.69
C GLY A 237 -13.24 -6.21 2.60
N ALA A 238 -12.34 -5.25 2.46
CA ALA A 238 -10.91 -5.53 2.32
C ALA A 238 -10.30 -6.19 3.57
N THR A 239 -10.72 -5.76 4.77
CA THR A 239 -10.13 -6.23 6.03
C THR A 239 -10.75 -7.53 6.54
N LEU A 240 -12.08 -7.72 6.43
CA LEU A 240 -12.73 -8.96 6.89
C LEU A 240 -12.53 -10.12 5.91
N GLY A 241 -12.22 -9.83 4.65
CA GLY A 241 -12.11 -10.84 3.60
C GLY A 241 -13.41 -11.65 3.47
N PRO A 242 -13.33 -12.96 3.16
CA PRO A 242 -14.52 -13.79 2.95
C PRO A 242 -15.45 -13.87 4.17
N GLY A 243 -14.89 -13.73 5.38
CA GLY A 243 -15.67 -13.72 6.62
C GLY A 243 -16.57 -12.49 6.81
N GLY A 244 -16.44 -11.47 5.94
CA GLY A 244 -17.29 -10.28 5.94
C GLY A 244 -18.48 -10.36 4.97
N TYR A 245 -18.58 -11.39 4.12
CA TYR A 245 -19.57 -11.44 3.04
C TYR A 245 -21.00 -11.30 3.53
N ASP A 246 -21.44 -12.11 4.51
CA ASP A 246 -22.85 -12.13 4.94
C ASP A 246 -23.28 -10.79 5.56
N ILE A 247 -22.34 -10.11 6.25
CA ILE A 247 -22.58 -8.78 6.84
C ILE A 247 -22.72 -7.73 5.75
N LEU A 248 -21.88 -7.77 4.71
CA LEU A 248 -21.91 -6.80 3.62
C LEU A 248 -23.06 -7.03 2.65
N LEU A 249 -23.46 -8.29 2.44
CA LEU A 249 -24.63 -8.66 1.65
C LEU A 249 -25.89 -8.01 2.22
N HIS A 250 -26.03 -7.99 3.55
CA HIS A 250 -27.14 -7.31 4.20
C HIS A 250 -27.25 -5.82 3.83
N PHE A 251 -26.12 -5.11 3.73
CA PHE A 251 -26.11 -3.70 3.32
C PHE A 251 -26.33 -3.54 1.82
N LEU A 252 -25.89 -4.48 0.99
CA LEU A 252 -26.20 -4.51 -0.44
C LEU A 252 -27.72 -4.59 -0.65
N GLU A 253 -28.39 -5.50 0.04
CA GLU A 253 -29.85 -5.68 -0.02
C GLU A 253 -30.62 -4.41 0.36
N GLN A 254 -30.13 -3.68 1.37
CA GLN A 254 -30.72 -2.40 1.80
C GLN A 254 -30.51 -1.26 0.78
N THR A 255 -29.54 -1.39 -0.13
CA THR A 255 -29.13 -0.33 -1.04
C THR A 255 -29.54 -0.56 -2.50
N ILE A 256 -30.25 -1.64 -2.83
CA ILE A 256 -30.66 -2.02 -4.22
C ILE A 256 -31.24 -0.87 -5.05
N ASN A 257 -31.98 0.05 -4.42
CA ASN A 257 -32.63 1.19 -5.10
C ASN A 257 -32.05 2.54 -4.69
N THR A 258 -30.82 2.57 -4.18
CA THR A 258 -30.18 3.81 -3.71
C THR A 258 -28.88 4.08 -4.48
N PRO A 259 -28.40 5.34 -4.49
CA PRO A 259 -27.10 5.66 -5.08
C PRO A 259 -25.92 4.92 -4.45
N GLN A 260 -26.08 4.39 -3.22
CA GLN A 260 -25.04 3.64 -2.51
C GLN A 260 -24.90 2.19 -2.98
N PHE A 261 -25.80 1.67 -3.82
CA PHE A 261 -25.77 0.27 -4.30
C PHE A 261 -24.37 -0.15 -4.80
N MET A 262 -23.78 0.67 -5.66
CA MET A 262 -22.48 0.37 -6.26
C MET A 262 -21.33 0.38 -5.25
N ASP A 263 -21.45 1.18 -4.19
CA ASP A 263 -20.44 1.24 -3.14
C ASP A 263 -20.58 0.04 -2.18
N ALA A 264 -21.80 -0.38 -1.87
CA ALA A 264 -22.05 -1.61 -1.12
C ALA A 264 -21.59 -2.86 -1.91
N LEU A 265 -21.85 -2.89 -3.22
CA LEU A 265 -21.39 -3.97 -4.10
C LEU A 265 -19.87 -4.00 -4.15
N LEU A 266 -19.20 -2.84 -4.19
CA LEU A 266 -17.73 -2.77 -4.14
C LEU A 266 -17.20 -3.32 -2.81
N GLY A 267 -17.82 -2.96 -1.68
CA GLY A 267 -17.49 -3.53 -0.38
C GLY A 267 -17.59 -5.06 -0.38
N LEU A 268 -18.68 -5.60 -0.92
CA LEU A 268 -18.87 -7.04 -1.06
C LEU A 268 -17.79 -7.68 -1.95
N VAL A 269 -17.45 -7.07 -3.08
CA VAL A 269 -16.39 -7.52 -4.00
C VAL A 269 -15.02 -7.55 -3.31
N LEU A 270 -14.72 -6.57 -2.46
CA LEU A 270 -13.45 -6.49 -1.73
C LEU A 270 -13.27 -7.62 -0.71
N THR A 271 -14.34 -8.32 -0.32
CA THR A 271 -14.24 -9.54 0.50
C THR A 271 -13.46 -10.65 -0.18
N ARG A 272 -13.42 -10.65 -1.52
CA ARG A 272 -12.90 -11.78 -2.32
C ARG A 272 -13.58 -13.11 -1.96
N ASP A 273 -14.82 -13.06 -1.49
CA ASP A 273 -15.66 -14.26 -1.43
C ASP A 273 -16.18 -14.54 -2.84
N PHE A 274 -16.12 -15.81 -3.27
CA PHE A 274 -16.60 -16.19 -4.60
C PHE A 274 -18.10 -15.92 -4.76
N ARG A 275 -18.89 -15.94 -3.68
CA ARG A 275 -20.32 -15.62 -3.71
C ARG A 275 -20.62 -14.17 -4.14
N ALA A 276 -19.61 -13.29 -4.18
CA ALA A 276 -19.77 -11.95 -4.73
C ALA A 276 -19.87 -11.94 -6.26
N VAL A 277 -19.42 -12.99 -6.94
CA VAL A 277 -19.44 -13.11 -8.40
C VAL A 277 -20.87 -13.03 -8.94
N ASP A 278 -21.78 -13.83 -8.41
CA ASP A 278 -23.20 -13.82 -8.79
C ASP A 278 -23.84 -12.42 -8.58
N GLN A 279 -23.51 -11.75 -7.48
CA GLN A 279 -24.03 -10.39 -7.20
C GLN A 279 -23.57 -9.38 -8.25
N VAL A 280 -22.32 -9.47 -8.71
CA VAL A 280 -21.82 -8.62 -9.81
C VAL A 280 -22.46 -9.00 -11.15
N ILE A 281 -22.62 -10.30 -11.44
CA ILE A 281 -23.31 -10.77 -12.65
C ILE A 281 -24.73 -10.20 -12.70
N GLN A 282 -25.49 -10.31 -11.60
CA GLN A 282 -26.84 -9.77 -11.51
C GLN A 282 -26.87 -8.25 -11.71
N ALA A 283 -25.89 -7.53 -11.19
CA ALA A 283 -25.78 -6.07 -11.36
C ALA A 283 -25.52 -5.62 -12.82
N TYR A 284 -24.97 -6.49 -13.68
CA TYR A 284 -24.86 -6.19 -15.12
C TYR A 284 -26.21 -6.17 -15.87
N PHE A 285 -27.32 -6.60 -15.23
CA PHE A 285 -28.64 -6.84 -15.82
C PHE A 285 -28.61 -7.87 -16.99
N ASP A 286 -29.76 -8.15 -17.62
CA ASP A 286 -30.03 -9.33 -18.49
C ASP A 286 -28.92 -9.68 -19.50
N GLY A 287 -28.62 -10.99 -19.59
CA GLY A 287 -27.40 -11.59 -20.15
C GLY A 287 -27.26 -11.55 -21.68
N THR A 288 -28.17 -10.91 -22.40
CA THR A 288 -28.15 -10.90 -23.87
C THR A 288 -27.29 -9.80 -24.47
N THR A 289 -26.98 -8.72 -23.74
CA THR A 289 -26.21 -7.62 -24.34
C THR A 289 -25.15 -6.98 -23.44
N GLY A 290 -25.33 -6.91 -22.12
CA GLY A 290 -24.54 -6.00 -21.26
C GLY A 290 -24.62 -4.52 -21.69
N ILE A 291 -25.32 -4.22 -22.78
CA ILE A 291 -25.45 -2.95 -23.45
C ILE A 291 -26.87 -2.98 -24.00
N ARG A 292 -27.82 -2.31 -23.36
CA ARG A 292 -28.93 -1.80 -24.17
C ARG A 292 -28.29 -0.85 -25.17
N ASP A 293 -28.06 -1.39 -26.36
CA ASP A 293 -27.72 -0.66 -27.56
C ASP A 293 -26.25 -0.26 -27.81
N GLN A 294 -25.60 -0.93 -28.77
CA GLN A 294 -24.38 -0.37 -29.41
C GLN A 294 -24.69 0.92 -30.19
N THR A 295 -25.96 1.33 -30.32
CA THR A 295 -26.35 2.67 -30.78
C THR A 295 -26.40 3.72 -29.69
N SER A 296 -26.19 3.40 -28.39
CA SER A 296 -25.95 4.43 -27.36
C SER A 296 -24.51 4.96 -27.50
N ARG A 297 -24.20 5.48 -28.68
CA ARG A 297 -23.11 6.42 -28.88
C ARG A 297 -23.44 7.63 -27.99
N ILE A 298 -22.59 7.84 -26.99
CA ILE A 298 -22.14 9.15 -26.51
C ILE A 298 -23.04 9.91 -25.51
N GLU A 299 -24.32 9.60 -25.32
CA GLU A 299 -25.19 10.55 -24.58
C GLU A 299 -25.44 10.29 -23.07
N ASP A 300 -25.22 9.08 -22.52
CA ASP A 300 -25.42 8.84 -21.07
C ASP A 300 -24.09 8.56 -20.33
N GLN A 301 -23.51 9.63 -19.79
CA GLN A 301 -22.29 9.57 -18.97
C GLN A 301 -22.49 8.71 -17.71
N ALA A 302 -23.68 8.72 -17.11
CA ALA A 302 -23.96 7.98 -15.87
C ALA A 302 -23.96 6.47 -16.13
N LEU A 303 -24.56 6.03 -17.24
CA LEU A 303 -24.57 4.62 -17.65
C LEU A 303 -23.15 4.11 -17.95
N ARG A 304 -22.29 4.92 -18.57
CA ARG A 304 -20.87 4.58 -18.77
C ARG A 304 -20.12 4.44 -17.46
N SER A 305 -20.31 5.37 -16.53
CA SER A 305 -19.71 5.29 -15.19
C SER A 305 -20.18 4.05 -14.43
N TYR A 306 -21.45 3.64 -14.59
CA TYR A 306 -21.99 2.42 -13.99
C TYR A 306 -21.27 1.16 -14.49
N TYR A 307 -21.25 0.92 -15.80
CA TYR A 307 -20.59 -0.27 -16.36
C TYR A 307 -19.07 -0.26 -16.17
N PHE A 308 -18.44 0.92 -16.15
CA PHE A 308 -17.02 1.03 -15.81
C PHE A 308 -16.74 0.57 -14.37
N LYS A 309 -17.61 0.92 -13.41
CA LYS A 309 -17.50 0.42 -12.03
C LYS A 309 -17.67 -1.10 -11.97
N LEU A 310 -18.66 -1.66 -12.67
CA LEU A 310 -18.84 -3.12 -12.73
C LEU A 310 -17.66 -3.84 -13.39
N TRP A 311 -17.10 -3.27 -14.46
CA TRP A 311 -15.88 -3.78 -15.09
C TRP A 311 -14.71 -3.78 -14.11
N HIS A 312 -14.54 -2.70 -13.35
CA HIS A 312 -13.52 -2.63 -12.31
C HIS A 312 -13.74 -3.68 -11.20
N MET A 313 -14.99 -3.95 -10.81
CA MET A 313 -15.32 -5.02 -9.87
C MET A 313 -14.97 -6.41 -10.41
N GLY A 314 -15.27 -6.68 -11.69
CA GLY A 314 -14.85 -7.92 -12.36
C GLY A 314 -13.33 -8.12 -12.29
N ARG A 315 -12.57 -7.06 -12.54
CA ARG A 315 -11.09 -7.08 -12.39
C ARG A 315 -10.63 -7.31 -10.96
N THR A 316 -11.33 -6.73 -9.99
CA THR A 316 -11.03 -6.92 -8.56
C THR A 316 -11.27 -8.37 -8.12
N LEU A 317 -12.20 -9.07 -8.78
CA LEU A 317 -12.51 -10.49 -8.54
C LEU A 317 -11.61 -11.47 -9.32
N GLU A 318 -10.73 -11.03 -10.24
CA GLU A 318 -9.83 -11.93 -10.97
C GLU A 318 -9.07 -12.93 -10.07
N PRO A 319 -8.53 -12.55 -8.90
CA PRO A 319 -7.86 -13.49 -8.00
C PRO A 319 -8.73 -14.65 -7.50
N VAL A 320 -10.07 -14.54 -7.56
CA VAL A 320 -11.00 -15.63 -7.22
C VAL A 320 -11.60 -16.30 -8.45
N LEU A 321 -11.70 -15.59 -9.57
CA LEU A 321 -12.17 -16.13 -10.85
C LEU A 321 -11.16 -17.11 -11.46
N ILE A 322 -9.86 -16.75 -11.45
CA ILE A 322 -8.79 -17.55 -12.05
C ILE A 322 -8.69 -18.95 -11.39
N PRO A 323 -8.61 -19.06 -10.05
CA PRO A 323 -8.65 -20.37 -9.41
C PRO A 323 -9.96 -21.13 -9.65
N ALA A 324 -11.09 -20.43 -9.73
CA ALA A 324 -12.38 -21.06 -10.00
C ALA A 324 -12.43 -21.69 -11.40
N LEU A 325 -11.88 -21.04 -12.43
CA LEU A 325 -11.75 -21.61 -13.79
C LEU A 325 -10.90 -22.90 -13.81
N ALA A 326 -9.82 -22.93 -13.02
CA ALA A 326 -8.93 -24.07 -12.92
C ALA A 326 -9.48 -25.21 -12.02
N GLY A 327 -10.41 -24.87 -11.11
CA GLY A 327 -10.96 -25.79 -10.12
C GLY A 327 -11.80 -26.92 -10.69
N GLU A 328 -12.28 -27.78 -9.78
CA GLU A 328 -13.13 -28.93 -10.12
C GLU A 328 -14.63 -28.61 -10.09
N ASP A 329 -15.02 -27.50 -9.44
CA ASP A 329 -16.41 -27.09 -9.26
C ASP A 329 -17.01 -26.55 -10.59
N PRO A 330 -17.94 -27.27 -11.24
CA PRO A 330 -18.51 -26.84 -12.52
C PRO A 330 -19.36 -25.57 -12.42
N GLU A 331 -20.05 -25.35 -11.29
CA GLU A 331 -20.93 -24.19 -11.11
C GLU A 331 -20.09 -22.92 -10.99
N ARG A 332 -19.05 -22.96 -10.15
CA ARG A 332 -18.10 -21.84 -10.04
C ARG A 332 -17.39 -21.53 -11.36
N ARG A 333 -17.07 -22.54 -12.17
CA ARG A 333 -16.49 -22.32 -13.50
C ARG A 333 -17.44 -21.56 -14.41
N VAL A 334 -18.73 -21.91 -14.41
CA VAL A 334 -19.75 -21.23 -15.24
C VAL A 334 -19.91 -19.78 -14.79
N GLU A 335 -20.05 -19.51 -13.50
CA GLU A 335 -20.16 -18.15 -12.98
C GLU A 335 -18.90 -17.32 -13.26
N ALA A 336 -17.72 -17.91 -13.08
CA ALA A 336 -16.47 -17.23 -13.37
C ALA A 336 -16.34 -16.86 -14.85
N LEU A 337 -16.71 -17.79 -15.73
CA LEU A 337 -16.69 -17.58 -17.18
C LEU A 337 -17.70 -16.52 -17.62
N GLU A 338 -18.90 -16.51 -17.02
CA GLU A 338 -19.93 -15.50 -17.28
C GLU A 338 -19.47 -14.09 -16.89
N LEU A 339 -18.87 -13.92 -15.71
CA LEU A 339 -18.36 -12.61 -15.29
C LEU A 339 -17.18 -12.13 -16.16
N LEU A 340 -16.31 -13.05 -16.58
CA LEU A 340 -15.23 -12.73 -17.52
C LEU A 340 -15.77 -12.37 -18.91
N ASP A 341 -16.81 -13.05 -19.38
CA ASP A 341 -17.49 -12.71 -20.62
C ASP A 341 -18.01 -11.27 -20.59
N ARG A 342 -18.77 -10.93 -19.55
CA ARG A 342 -19.33 -9.57 -19.38
C ARG A 342 -18.23 -8.53 -19.27
N SER A 343 -17.22 -8.76 -18.43
CA SER A 343 -16.16 -7.77 -18.18
C SER A 343 -15.24 -7.56 -19.40
N SER A 344 -14.95 -8.60 -20.18
CA SER A 344 -14.10 -8.50 -21.39
C SER A 344 -14.66 -7.59 -22.49
N ARG A 345 -15.95 -7.24 -22.44
CA ARG A 345 -16.58 -6.29 -23.38
C ARG A 345 -16.15 -4.85 -23.16
N TYR A 346 -15.59 -4.51 -22.00
CA TYR A 346 -15.30 -3.12 -21.60
C TYR A 346 -13.81 -2.78 -21.51
N GLY A 347 -12.93 -3.78 -21.42
CA GLY A 347 -11.50 -3.52 -21.36
C GLY A 347 -10.66 -4.76 -21.05
N VAL A 348 -9.34 -4.54 -20.97
CA VAL A 348 -8.36 -5.58 -20.63
C VAL A 348 -8.51 -5.99 -19.16
N ALA A 349 -8.31 -7.28 -18.89
CA ALA A 349 -8.14 -7.83 -17.54
C ALA A 349 -6.97 -7.17 -16.80
N ALA A 350 -6.97 -7.20 -15.46
CA ALA A 350 -5.82 -6.74 -14.67
C ALA A 350 -4.62 -7.68 -14.85
N ASN A 351 -4.87 -8.98 -14.79
CA ASN A 351 -3.89 -10.06 -14.93
C ASN A 351 -4.11 -10.81 -16.24
N ALA A 352 -4.06 -10.09 -17.37
CA ALA A 352 -4.39 -10.63 -18.69
C ALA A 352 -3.69 -11.96 -19.00
N ALA A 353 -2.39 -12.07 -18.70
CA ALA A 353 -1.62 -13.30 -18.91
C ALA A 353 -2.19 -14.51 -18.14
N GLU A 354 -2.54 -14.33 -16.87
CA GLU A 354 -3.10 -15.40 -16.02
C GLU A 354 -4.52 -15.76 -16.46
N VAL A 355 -5.33 -14.76 -16.84
CA VAL A 355 -6.67 -14.99 -17.39
C VAL A 355 -6.59 -15.76 -18.70
N PHE A 356 -5.68 -15.39 -19.62
CA PHE A 356 -5.48 -16.12 -20.87
C PHE A 356 -5.07 -17.57 -20.61
N GLN A 357 -4.13 -17.79 -19.70
CA GLN A 357 -3.68 -19.13 -19.34
C GLN A 357 -4.84 -19.97 -18.76
N ALA A 358 -5.64 -19.40 -17.87
CA ALA A 358 -6.78 -20.10 -17.27
C ALA A 358 -7.86 -20.47 -18.31
N LEU A 359 -8.15 -19.57 -19.25
CA LEU A 359 -9.09 -19.82 -20.34
C LEU A 359 -8.58 -20.89 -21.32
N GLN A 360 -7.29 -20.87 -21.66
CA GLN A 360 -6.66 -21.91 -22.49
C GLN A 360 -6.68 -23.27 -21.80
N GLN A 361 -6.34 -23.32 -20.52
CA GLN A 361 -6.42 -24.55 -19.74
C GLN A 361 -7.85 -25.08 -19.72
N LEU A 362 -8.87 -24.23 -19.54
CA LEU A 362 -10.28 -24.63 -19.60
C LEU A 362 -10.67 -25.21 -20.96
N ILE A 363 -10.17 -24.64 -22.07
CA ILE A 363 -10.40 -25.16 -23.43
C ILE A 363 -9.83 -26.58 -23.59
N GLU A 364 -8.67 -26.85 -23.01
CA GLU A 364 -7.98 -28.14 -23.10
C GLU A 364 -8.57 -29.24 -22.20
N ARG A 365 -9.53 -28.88 -21.32
CA ARG A 365 -10.10 -29.86 -20.40
C ARG A 365 -10.99 -30.88 -21.12
N PRO A 366 -10.88 -32.18 -20.76
CA PRO A 366 -11.75 -33.21 -21.33
C PRO A 366 -13.25 -33.01 -21.02
N ASP A 367 -13.56 -32.34 -19.89
CA ASP A 367 -14.93 -32.11 -19.42
C ASP A 367 -15.51 -30.77 -19.88
N ALA A 368 -14.79 -29.97 -20.67
CA ALA A 368 -15.28 -28.70 -21.19
C ALA A 368 -16.34 -28.93 -22.29
N SER A 369 -17.51 -28.33 -22.11
CA SER A 369 -18.55 -28.34 -23.13
C SER A 369 -18.17 -27.48 -24.34
N SER A 370 -18.67 -27.81 -25.53
CA SER A 370 -18.43 -27.00 -26.74
C SER A 370 -18.86 -25.55 -26.59
N SER A 371 -19.90 -25.28 -25.78
CA SER A 371 -20.34 -23.91 -25.46
C SER A 371 -19.32 -23.15 -24.64
N GLN A 372 -18.72 -23.79 -23.62
CA GLN A 372 -17.68 -23.18 -22.80
C GLN A 372 -16.41 -22.92 -23.61
N VAL A 373 -16.00 -23.87 -24.46
CA VAL A 373 -14.86 -23.70 -25.37
C VAL A 373 -15.06 -22.49 -26.28
N LEU A 374 -16.25 -22.35 -26.89
CA LEU A 374 -16.57 -21.20 -27.74
C LEU A 374 -16.55 -19.88 -26.96
N GLN A 375 -17.13 -19.86 -25.76
CA GLN A 375 -17.13 -18.67 -24.91
C GLN A 375 -15.72 -18.26 -24.50
N CYS A 376 -14.85 -19.21 -24.11
CA CYS A 376 -13.45 -18.95 -23.84
C CYS A 376 -12.73 -18.33 -25.03
N GLN A 377 -12.92 -18.88 -26.23
CA GLN A 377 -12.32 -18.35 -27.47
C GLN A 377 -12.76 -16.90 -27.72
N GLN A 378 -14.05 -16.60 -27.58
CA GLN A 378 -14.58 -15.24 -27.75
C GLN A 378 -14.00 -14.25 -26.73
N ILE A 379 -13.85 -14.67 -25.47
CA ILE A 379 -13.22 -13.84 -24.43
C ILE A 379 -11.76 -13.56 -24.79
N ILE A 380 -11.01 -14.60 -25.18
CA ILE A 380 -9.59 -14.47 -25.58
C ILE A 380 -9.46 -13.48 -26.75
N GLU A 381 -10.26 -13.64 -27.80
CA GLU A 381 -10.26 -12.75 -28.97
C GLU A 381 -10.53 -11.29 -28.58
N ARG A 382 -11.52 -11.03 -27.71
CA ARG A 382 -11.83 -9.67 -27.24
C ARG A 382 -10.68 -9.07 -26.44
N LEU A 383 -10.08 -9.83 -25.53
CA LEU A 383 -8.97 -9.35 -24.71
C LEU A 383 -7.73 -9.04 -25.57
N GLN A 384 -7.42 -9.89 -26.55
CA GLN A 384 -6.33 -9.64 -27.50
C GLN A 384 -6.57 -8.39 -28.35
N ALA A 385 -7.81 -8.15 -28.79
CA ALA A 385 -8.16 -6.94 -29.51
C ALA A 385 -7.93 -5.68 -28.65
N TRP A 386 -8.31 -5.71 -27.37
CA TRP A 386 -8.03 -4.62 -26.44
C TRP A 386 -6.54 -4.37 -26.20
N GLU A 387 -5.72 -5.42 -26.08
CA GLU A 387 -4.27 -5.30 -25.94
C GLU A 387 -3.63 -4.67 -27.19
N ALA A 388 -4.08 -5.08 -28.37
CA ALA A 388 -3.64 -4.50 -29.63
C ALA A 388 -4.00 -3.01 -29.72
N GLU A 389 -5.22 -2.62 -29.34
CA GLU A 389 -5.63 -1.21 -29.29
C GLU A 389 -4.78 -0.41 -28.29
N LYS A 390 -4.52 -0.95 -27.09
CA LYS A 390 -3.68 -0.29 -26.08
C LYS A 390 -2.26 -0.05 -26.60
N ALA A 391 -1.68 -1.04 -27.29
CA ALA A 391 -0.36 -0.92 -27.89
C ALA A 391 -0.29 0.15 -29.00
N LEU A 392 -1.40 0.39 -29.71
CA LEU A 392 -1.50 1.44 -30.73
C LEU A 392 -1.64 2.85 -30.12
N ARG A 393 -2.32 2.99 -28.97
CA ARG A 393 -2.49 4.30 -28.30
C ARG A 393 -1.25 4.81 -27.56
N ASN A 394 -0.34 3.90 -27.23
CA ASN A 394 0.90 4.21 -26.52
C ASN A 394 2.11 4.45 -27.46
N LYS A 395 1.86 4.49 -28.78
CA LYS A 395 2.80 4.94 -29.82
C LYS A 395 2.35 6.30 -30.32
#